data_AF-A0A3S1ZUA4-F1
#
_entry.id   AF-A0A3S1ZUA4-F1
#
_cell.length_a   1.000
_cell.length_b   1.000
_cell.length_c   1.000
_cell.angle_alpha   90.00
_cell.angle_beta   90.00
_cell.angle_gamma   90.00
#
_symmetry.space_group_name_H-M   'P 1'
#
loop_
_entity.id
_entity.type
_entity.pdbx_description
1 polymer ?
#
loop_
_entity_poly.entity_id
_entity_poly.type
_entity_poly.pdbx_seq_one_letter_code
_entity_poly.pdbx_strand_id
1 'polypeptide(L)'
;MKLSAPIYHLKRQARLLSREAKIPLHEALDRVAVREGFASWSLLAAKAAGAAPAGTLFAQLAPGDLVLVGARPGHGKTLMSLELAIEAMKSGSRGVFFTLEYTQRDVLDRFRAIGADPVQFNDRFVFDNSDAISADYIVKALGSAPRGTLVVIDYLQLLDQKRQNPELMAQVRTLKAFAGDRGLILVFISQIDRSYDP
;
A
#
# COMPACT_ATOMS: atom_id res chain seq x y z
N MET A 1 -21.52 3.46 -7.69
CA MET A 1 -21.37 3.90 -9.09
C MET A 1 -19.96 3.53 -9.53
N LYS A 2 -19.83 2.72 -10.58
CA LYS A 2 -18.55 2.10 -10.99
C LYS A 2 -18.05 2.84 -12.24
N LEU A 3 -16.80 3.30 -12.22
CA LEU A 3 -16.15 3.90 -13.39
C LEU A 3 -16.02 2.84 -14.50
N SER A 4 -16.00 3.27 -15.76
CA SER A 4 -15.81 2.38 -16.92
C SER A 4 -14.40 1.78 -16.96
N ALA A 5 -13.42 2.49 -16.40
CA ALA A 5 -12.02 2.06 -16.28
C ALA A 5 -11.35 2.65 -15.02
N PRO A 6 -10.22 2.08 -14.55
CA PRO A 6 -9.43 2.67 -13.47
C PRO A 6 -8.97 4.10 -13.77
N ILE A 7 -8.85 4.95 -12.75
CA ILE A 7 -8.47 6.37 -12.89
C ILE A 7 -7.20 6.56 -13.74
N TYR A 8 -6.20 5.68 -13.61
CA TYR A 8 -4.95 5.81 -14.38
C TYR A 8 -5.15 5.55 -15.88
N HIS A 9 -6.08 4.66 -16.27
CA HIS A 9 -6.47 4.47 -17.66
C HIS A 9 -7.20 5.70 -18.19
N LEU A 10 -8.13 6.26 -17.41
CA LEU A 10 -8.85 7.48 -17.76
C LEU A 10 -7.91 8.68 -17.93
N LYS A 11 -6.90 8.82 -17.05
CA LYS A 11 -5.86 9.86 -17.14
C LYS A 11 -4.96 9.66 -18.36
N ARG A 12 -4.67 8.41 -18.74
CA ARG A 12 -3.95 8.10 -19.98
C ARG A 12 -4.77 8.47 -21.21
N GLN A 13 -6.07 8.15 -21.23
CA GLN A 13 -6.98 8.56 -22.30
C GLN A 13 -7.05 10.08 -22.43
N ALA A 14 -7.13 10.82 -21.32
CA ALA A 14 -7.11 12.28 -21.33
C ALA A 14 -5.81 12.85 -21.94
N ARG A 15 -4.66 12.23 -21.65
CA ARG A 15 -3.37 12.62 -22.27
C ARG A 15 -3.34 12.36 -23.78
N LEU A 16 -3.91 11.26 -24.24
CA LEU A 16 -4.04 10.97 -25.68
C LEU A 16 -4.98 11.98 -26.35
N LEU A 17 -6.14 12.22 -25.75
CA LEU A 17 -7.13 13.18 -26.22
C LEU A 17 -6.57 14.61 -26.30
N SER A 18 -5.80 15.04 -25.30
CA SER A 18 -5.13 16.34 -25.29
C SER A 18 -4.19 16.52 -26.49
N ARG A 19 -3.46 15.46 -26.87
CA ARG A 19 -2.55 15.46 -28.03
C ARG A 19 -3.30 15.43 -29.36
N GLU A 20 -4.29 14.55 -29.48
CA GLU A 20 -5.07 14.37 -30.72
C GLU A 20 -5.93 15.60 -31.04
N ALA A 21 -6.62 16.14 -30.04
CA ALA A 21 -7.51 17.28 -30.20
C ALA A 21 -6.82 18.64 -30.00
N LYS A 22 -5.51 18.66 -29.67
CA LYS A 22 -4.71 19.86 -29.38
C LYS A 22 -5.36 20.79 -28.33
N ILE A 23 -5.97 20.20 -27.31
CA ILE A 23 -6.58 20.92 -26.19
C ILE A 23 -5.71 20.83 -24.92
N PRO A 24 -5.79 21.82 -24.01
CA PRO A 24 -5.16 21.73 -22.70
C PRO A 24 -5.54 20.45 -21.94
N LEU A 25 -4.60 19.90 -21.16
CA LEU A 25 -4.83 18.64 -20.44
C LEU A 25 -6.00 18.74 -19.44
N HIS A 26 -6.20 19.89 -18.80
CA HIS A 26 -7.32 20.06 -17.86
C HIS A 26 -8.68 19.90 -18.58
N GLU A 27 -8.82 20.47 -19.77
CA GLU A 27 -10.02 20.33 -20.58
C GLU A 27 -10.23 18.90 -21.06
N ALA A 28 -9.15 18.22 -21.46
CA ALA A 28 -9.22 16.80 -21.83
C ALA A 28 -9.63 15.91 -20.65
N LEU A 29 -9.17 16.22 -19.44
CA LEU A 29 -9.55 15.51 -18.21
C LEU A 29 -11.04 15.72 -17.90
N ASP A 30 -11.55 16.95 -18.00
CA ASP A 30 -12.97 17.24 -17.79
C ASP A 30 -13.85 16.53 -18.82
N ARG A 31 -13.44 16.49 -20.10
CA ARG A 31 -14.16 15.72 -21.13
C ARG A 31 -14.23 14.22 -20.81
N VAL A 32 -13.15 13.65 -20.27
CA VAL A 32 -13.15 12.25 -19.83
C VAL A 32 -14.06 12.08 -18.60
N ALA A 33 -14.04 13.01 -17.66
CA ALA A 33 -14.91 12.96 -16.48
C ALA A 33 -16.41 13.03 -16.83
N VAL A 34 -16.78 13.87 -17.80
CA VAL A 34 -18.17 13.96 -18.29
C VAL A 34 -18.64 12.64 -18.89
N ARG A 35 -17.77 11.90 -19.61
CA ARG A 35 -18.09 10.56 -20.14
C ARG A 35 -18.35 9.53 -19.03
N GLU A 36 -17.71 9.71 -17.87
CA GLU A 36 -17.90 8.88 -16.67
C GLU A 36 -19.09 9.34 -15.80
N GLY A 37 -19.83 10.38 -16.24
CA GLY A 37 -20.99 10.92 -15.52
C GLY A 37 -20.65 11.93 -14.42
N PHE A 38 -19.48 12.58 -14.50
CA PHE A 38 -19.04 13.61 -13.55
C PHE A 38 -18.95 14.99 -14.21
N ALA A 39 -19.30 16.04 -13.46
CA ALA A 39 -19.26 17.41 -13.97
C ALA A 39 -17.83 17.94 -14.23
N SER A 40 -16.83 17.39 -13.54
CA SER A 40 -15.42 17.75 -13.71
C SER A 40 -14.51 16.62 -13.27
N TRP A 41 -13.25 16.66 -13.72
CA TRP A 41 -12.23 15.73 -13.28
C TRP A 41 -11.98 15.81 -11.77
N SER A 42 -12.01 17.02 -11.21
CA SER A 42 -11.84 17.22 -9.76
C SER A 42 -12.91 16.47 -8.95
N LEU A 43 -14.17 16.49 -9.41
CA LEU A 43 -15.26 15.76 -8.75
C LEU A 43 -15.13 14.25 -8.91
N LEU A 44 -14.75 13.79 -10.11
CA LEU A 44 -14.45 12.37 -10.36
C LEU A 44 -13.32 11.88 -9.46
N ALA A 45 -12.20 12.61 -9.44
CA ALA A 45 -11.03 12.28 -8.66
C ALA A 45 -11.35 12.27 -7.17
N ALA A 46 -12.11 13.23 -6.65
CA ALA A 46 -12.53 13.25 -5.24
C ALA A 46 -13.42 12.05 -4.88
N LYS A 47 -14.41 11.70 -5.72
CA LYS A 47 -15.30 10.57 -5.46
C LYS A 47 -14.59 9.23 -5.60
N ALA A 48 -13.67 9.12 -6.56
CA ALA A 48 -12.90 7.92 -6.79
C ALA A 48 -11.77 7.74 -5.77
N ALA A 49 -11.22 8.82 -5.21
CA ALA A 49 -10.36 8.77 -4.03
C ALA A 49 -11.13 8.27 -2.79
N GLY A 50 -12.43 8.59 -2.67
CA GLY A 50 -13.31 8.04 -1.64
C GLY A 50 -13.64 6.55 -1.82
N ALA A 51 -13.54 6.01 -3.03
CA ALA A 51 -13.63 4.57 -3.31
C ALA A 51 -12.24 3.93 -3.15
N ALA A 52 -11.74 3.89 -1.92
CA ALA A 52 -10.40 3.38 -1.62
C ALA A 52 -10.29 1.90 -2.07
N PRO A 53 -9.44 1.57 -3.06
CA PRO A 53 -9.26 0.20 -3.52
C PRO A 53 -8.83 -0.73 -2.37
N ALA A 54 -8.08 -0.16 -1.40
CA ALA A 54 -7.60 -0.86 -0.22
C ALA A 54 -8.72 -1.51 0.60
N GLY A 55 -9.89 -0.88 0.76
CA GLY A 55 -10.99 -1.49 1.52
C GLY A 55 -11.55 -2.76 0.84
N THR A 56 -11.67 -2.72 -0.49
CA THR A 56 -12.13 -3.88 -1.27
C THR A 56 -11.08 -4.99 -1.31
N LEU A 57 -9.79 -4.63 -1.36
CA LEU A 57 -8.68 -5.57 -1.30
C LEU A 57 -8.57 -6.21 0.09
N PHE A 58 -8.61 -5.39 1.14
CA PHE A 58 -8.55 -5.83 2.54
C PHE A 58 -9.66 -6.83 2.86
N ALA A 59 -10.88 -6.59 2.38
CA ALA A 59 -12.02 -7.50 2.58
C ALA A 59 -11.82 -8.91 1.96
N GLN A 60 -10.85 -9.07 1.05
CA GLN A 60 -10.51 -10.37 0.46
C GLN A 60 -9.35 -11.08 1.17
N LEU A 61 -8.67 -10.40 2.10
CA LEU A 61 -7.54 -10.97 2.82
C LEU A 61 -8.02 -11.80 4.00
N ALA A 62 -7.36 -12.93 4.22
CA ALA A 62 -7.57 -13.84 5.34
C ALA A 62 -6.37 -13.83 6.30
N PRO A 63 -6.58 -14.04 7.61
CA PRO A 63 -5.49 -14.25 8.55
C PRO A 63 -4.57 -15.38 8.11
N GLY A 64 -3.27 -15.10 7.95
CA GLY A 64 -2.26 -16.02 7.42
C GLY A 64 -1.80 -15.69 6.00
N ASP A 65 -2.47 -14.75 5.33
CA ASP A 65 -2.11 -14.36 3.96
C ASP A 65 -0.76 -13.67 3.88
N LEU A 66 -0.11 -13.91 2.74
CA LEU A 66 1.10 -13.23 2.33
C LEU A 66 0.83 -12.49 1.02
N VAL A 67 0.90 -11.16 1.08
CA VAL A 67 0.59 -10.23 -0.01
C VAL A 67 1.87 -9.56 -0.49
N LEU A 68 2.03 -9.44 -1.80
CA LEU A 68 3.13 -8.69 -2.42
C LEU A 68 2.58 -7.47 -3.15
N VAL A 69 2.99 -6.28 -2.74
CA VAL A 69 2.67 -5.01 -3.40
C VAL A 69 3.87 -4.59 -4.23
N GLY A 70 3.82 -4.93 -5.52
CA GLY A 70 4.83 -4.59 -6.51
C GLY A 70 4.51 -3.29 -7.27
N ALA A 71 5.40 -2.31 -7.26
CA ALA A 71 5.26 -1.15 -8.17
C ALA A 71 6.61 -0.50 -8.51
N ARG A 72 6.66 0.26 -9.61
CA ARG A 72 7.82 1.12 -9.94
C ARG A 72 7.96 2.27 -8.92
N PRO A 73 9.15 2.89 -8.78
CA PRO A 73 9.32 4.07 -7.93
C PRO A 73 8.27 5.15 -8.22
N GLY A 74 7.66 5.70 -7.17
CA GLY A 74 6.63 6.74 -7.29
C GLY A 74 5.22 6.26 -7.69
N HIS A 75 5.00 4.96 -7.87
CA HIS A 75 3.68 4.41 -8.28
C HIS A 75 2.76 4.05 -7.09
N GLY A 76 3.06 4.50 -5.88
CA GLY A 76 2.13 4.39 -4.74
C GLY A 76 2.13 3.06 -3.99
N LYS A 77 3.17 2.22 -4.12
CA LYS A 77 3.30 0.95 -3.36
C LYS A 77 3.18 1.13 -1.84
N THR A 78 3.87 2.12 -1.28
CA THR A 78 3.82 2.47 0.14
C THR A 78 2.46 3.02 0.52
N LEU A 79 1.87 3.87 -0.32
CA LEU A 79 0.54 4.44 -0.07
C LEU A 79 -0.53 3.36 0.04
N MET A 80 -0.60 2.45 -0.95
CA MET A 80 -1.53 1.32 -0.95
C MET A 80 -1.37 0.45 0.30
N SER A 81 -0.12 0.17 0.71
CA SER A 81 0.14 -0.67 1.87
C SER A 81 -0.25 0.01 3.19
N LEU A 82 -0.09 1.33 3.30
CA LEU A 82 -0.58 2.10 4.43
C LEU A 82 -2.12 2.16 4.47
N GLU A 83 -2.76 2.31 3.31
CA GLU A 83 -4.22 2.24 3.22
C GLU A 83 -4.73 0.87 3.69
N LEU A 84 -4.10 -0.24 3.31
CA LEU A 84 -4.44 -1.58 3.82
C LEU A 84 -4.31 -1.66 5.35
N ALA A 85 -3.23 -1.14 5.93
CA ALA A 85 -3.05 -1.10 7.38
C ALA A 85 -4.14 -0.26 8.07
N ILE A 86 -4.52 0.87 7.47
CA ILE A 86 -5.61 1.71 7.97
C ILE A 86 -6.95 0.97 7.93
N GLU A 87 -7.26 0.24 6.85
CA GLU A 87 -8.48 -0.55 6.77
C GLU A 87 -8.51 -1.66 7.84
N ALA A 88 -7.38 -2.31 8.12
CA ALA A 88 -7.26 -3.24 9.23
C ALA A 88 -7.51 -2.57 10.60
N MET A 89 -6.98 -1.37 10.80
CA MET A 89 -7.17 -0.64 12.06
C MET A 89 -8.62 -0.15 12.25
N LYS A 90 -9.27 0.27 11.16
CA LYS A 90 -10.70 0.60 11.13
C LYS A 90 -11.57 -0.61 11.47
N SER A 91 -11.18 -1.82 11.05
CA SER A 91 -11.90 -3.05 11.39
C SER A 91 -11.63 -3.58 12.80
N GLY A 92 -10.81 -2.88 13.61
CA GLY A 92 -10.49 -3.27 14.98
C GLY A 92 -9.17 -4.01 15.17
N SER A 93 -8.46 -4.34 14.09
CA SER A 93 -7.18 -5.04 14.14
C SER A 93 -6.02 -4.07 14.39
N ARG A 94 -4.81 -4.60 14.65
CA ARG A 94 -3.60 -3.78 14.71
C ARG A 94 -2.95 -3.67 13.33
N GLY A 95 -2.36 -2.52 13.05
CA GLY A 95 -1.48 -2.29 11.91
C GLY A 95 -0.05 -2.14 12.39
N VAL A 96 0.90 -2.84 11.77
CA VAL A 96 2.33 -2.71 12.06
C VAL A 96 3.06 -2.32 10.78
N PHE A 97 3.99 -1.37 10.86
CA PHE A 97 4.79 -0.93 9.72
C PHE A 97 6.27 -1.00 10.05
N PHE A 98 6.97 -1.96 9.42
CA PHE A 98 8.42 -2.09 9.48
C PHE A 98 9.04 -1.38 8.27
N THR A 99 10.03 -0.52 8.51
CA THR A 99 10.74 0.14 7.42
C THR A 99 12.18 0.49 7.72
N LEU A 100 13.05 0.45 6.71
CA LEU A 100 14.42 0.96 6.82
C LEU A 100 14.60 2.34 6.16
N GLU A 101 13.58 2.86 5.48
CA GLU A 101 13.68 4.08 4.67
C GLU A 101 12.95 5.28 5.29
N TYR A 102 11.84 5.04 5.98
CA TYR A 102 10.99 6.12 6.49
C TYR A 102 11.15 6.32 7.99
N THR A 103 10.89 7.54 8.43
CA THR A 103 10.70 7.85 9.84
C THR A 103 9.22 7.73 10.22
N GLN A 104 8.94 7.65 11.53
CA GLN A 104 7.56 7.65 12.01
C GLN A 104 6.81 8.91 11.54
N ARG A 105 7.48 10.06 11.52
CA ARG A 105 6.90 11.32 11.04
C ARG A 105 6.46 11.22 9.58
N ASP A 106 7.29 10.66 8.71
CA ASP A 106 6.95 10.50 7.28
C ASP A 106 5.70 9.64 7.08
N VAL A 107 5.56 8.58 7.89
CA VAL A 107 4.39 7.69 7.83
C VAL A 107 3.13 8.41 8.34
N LEU A 108 3.23 9.15 9.45
CA LEU A 108 2.10 9.91 9.99
C LEU A 108 1.64 11.04 9.04
N ASP A 109 2.57 11.68 8.34
CA ASP A 109 2.23 12.68 7.33
C ASP A 109 1.50 12.06 6.13
N ARG A 110 1.86 10.82 5.76
CA ARG A 110 1.14 10.05 4.73
C ARG A 110 -0.28 9.68 5.19
N PHE A 111 -0.49 9.33 6.45
CA PHE A 111 -1.84 9.07 7.00
C PHE A 111 -2.75 10.29 6.83
N ARG A 112 -2.24 11.46 7.22
CA ARG A 112 -2.98 12.73 7.07
C ARG A 112 -3.29 13.03 5.62
N ALA A 113 -2.35 12.78 4.70
CA ALA A 113 -2.54 12.99 3.27
C ALA A 113 -3.64 12.10 2.65
N ILE A 114 -3.92 10.94 3.24
CA ILE A 114 -5.03 10.05 2.82
C ILE A 114 -6.29 10.19 3.69
N GLY A 115 -6.37 11.27 4.48
CA GLY A 115 -7.55 11.59 5.30
C GLY A 115 -7.73 10.68 6.52
N ALA A 116 -6.67 10.01 6.96
CA ALA A 116 -6.67 9.21 8.17
C ALA A 116 -5.98 10.00 9.29
N ASP A 117 -6.67 10.18 10.42
CA ASP A 117 -6.09 10.83 11.60
C ASP A 117 -5.40 9.75 12.47
N PRO A 118 -4.07 9.80 12.65
CA PRO A 118 -3.36 8.84 13.49
C PRO A 118 -3.91 8.73 14.91
N VAL A 119 -4.47 9.82 15.45
CA VAL A 119 -5.06 9.85 16.79
C VAL A 119 -6.22 8.86 16.91
N GLN A 120 -6.97 8.62 15.83
CA GLN A 120 -8.11 7.69 15.83
C GLN A 120 -7.69 6.22 16.02
N PHE A 121 -6.42 5.90 15.74
CA PHE A 121 -5.92 4.53 15.82
C PHE A 121 -5.22 4.23 17.15
N ASN A 122 -5.05 5.22 18.04
CA ASN A 122 -4.43 5.05 19.37
C ASN A 122 -3.17 4.14 19.33
N ASP A 123 -3.22 3.03 20.07
CA ASP A 123 -2.19 2.00 20.22
C ASP A 123 -2.32 0.84 19.22
N ARG A 124 -3.23 0.95 18.24
CA ARG A 124 -3.40 -0.04 17.17
C ARG A 124 -2.35 0.08 16.08
N PHE A 125 -1.71 1.24 15.94
CA PHE A 125 -0.61 1.41 15.00
C PHE A 125 0.74 1.25 15.69
N VAL A 126 1.58 0.36 15.17
CA VAL A 126 2.96 0.17 15.61
C VAL A 126 3.89 0.50 14.44
N PHE A 127 4.88 1.35 14.70
CA PHE A 127 5.90 1.71 13.73
C PHE A 127 7.26 1.26 14.24
N ASP A 128 8.05 0.65 13.37
CA ASP A 128 9.39 0.17 13.69
C ASP A 128 10.34 0.48 12.52
N ASN A 129 11.39 1.24 12.81
CA ASN A 129 12.46 1.54 11.88
C ASN A 129 13.85 1.12 12.36
N SER A 130 13.90 0.03 13.13
CA SER A 130 15.17 -0.52 13.61
C SER A 130 16.04 -0.98 12.45
N ASP A 131 17.33 -0.64 12.49
CA ASP A 131 18.32 -1.20 11.55
C ASP A 131 18.44 -2.74 11.68
N ALA A 132 17.89 -3.34 12.74
CA ALA A 132 17.93 -4.78 12.99
C ALA A 132 16.82 -5.57 12.26
N ILE A 133 15.99 -4.93 11.44
CA ILE A 133 14.88 -5.59 10.74
C ILE A 133 15.40 -6.77 9.89
N SER A 134 14.94 -7.96 10.25
CA SER A 134 15.15 -9.26 9.60
C SER A 134 13.94 -10.16 9.89
N ALA A 135 13.85 -11.33 9.24
CA ALA A 135 12.78 -12.29 9.56
C ALA A 135 12.73 -12.65 11.05
N ASP A 136 13.87 -12.98 11.66
CA ASP A 136 13.94 -13.36 13.08
C ASP A 136 13.56 -12.20 14.00
N TYR A 137 13.98 -10.98 13.65
CA TYR A 137 13.59 -9.78 14.39
C TYR A 137 12.08 -9.56 14.36
N ILE A 138 11.48 -9.63 13.16
CA ILE A 138 10.04 -9.46 12.95
C ILE A 138 9.25 -10.54 13.71
N VAL A 139 9.67 -11.80 13.62
CA VAL A 139 9.05 -12.92 14.36
C VAL A 139 9.07 -12.67 15.87
N LYS A 140 10.21 -12.20 16.40
CA LYS A 140 10.34 -11.87 17.82
C LYS A 140 9.47 -10.69 18.22
N ALA A 141 9.49 -9.60 17.44
CA ALA A 141 8.72 -8.39 17.71
C ALA A 141 7.21 -8.64 17.69
N LEU A 142 6.76 -9.56 16.83
CA LEU A 142 5.34 -9.89 16.64
C LEU A 142 4.89 -11.13 17.43
N GLY A 143 5.72 -11.70 18.30
CA GLY A 143 5.42 -12.95 19.01
C GLY A 143 4.12 -12.91 19.84
N SER A 144 3.71 -11.74 20.30
CA SER A 144 2.45 -11.50 21.04
C SER A 144 1.38 -10.78 20.21
N ALA A 145 1.61 -10.55 18.92
CA ALA A 145 0.65 -9.88 18.05
C ALA A 145 -0.66 -10.69 17.98
N PRO A 146 -1.84 -10.05 18.12
CA PRO A 146 -3.13 -10.70 17.95
C PRO A 146 -3.32 -11.26 16.53
N ARG A 147 -4.14 -12.32 16.41
CA ARG A 147 -4.59 -12.84 15.11
C ARG A 147 -5.30 -11.73 14.32
N GLY A 148 -5.04 -11.65 13.03
CA GLY A 148 -5.61 -10.65 12.13
C GLY A 148 -4.87 -9.31 12.13
N THR A 149 -3.76 -9.18 12.87
CA THR A 149 -2.86 -8.03 12.72
C THR A 149 -2.29 -7.98 11.30
N LEU A 150 -2.39 -6.82 10.67
CA LEU A 150 -1.81 -6.54 9.36
C LEU A 150 -0.44 -5.91 9.52
N VAL A 151 0.56 -6.52 8.90
CA VAL A 151 1.96 -6.12 9.00
C VAL A 151 2.46 -5.74 7.63
N VAL A 152 2.95 -4.51 7.48
CA VAL A 152 3.60 -4.02 6.28
C VAL A 152 5.11 -4.06 6.48
N ILE A 153 5.84 -4.58 5.49
CA ILE A 153 7.30 -4.68 5.50
C ILE A 153 7.84 -3.95 4.26
N ASP A 154 8.43 -2.78 4.49
CA ASP A 154 9.05 -1.91 3.47
C ASP A 154 10.58 -1.90 3.67
N TYR A 155 11.38 -2.68 2.96
CA TYR A 155 11.24 -3.15 1.59
C TYR A 155 11.89 -4.54 1.49
N LEU A 156 11.26 -5.50 0.80
CA LEU A 156 11.66 -6.92 0.82
C LEU A 156 13.14 -7.11 0.41
N GLN A 157 13.65 -6.31 -0.54
CA GLN A 157 15.04 -6.40 -1.00
C GLN A 157 16.05 -5.73 -0.05
N LEU A 158 15.62 -4.91 0.92
CA LEU A 158 16.52 -4.40 1.97
C LEU A 158 16.84 -5.46 3.02
N LEU A 159 16.02 -6.51 3.15
CA LEU A 159 16.20 -7.56 4.16
C LEU A 159 17.50 -8.36 3.96
N ASP A 160 18.08 -8.36 2.77
CA ASP A 160 19.30 -9.09 2.41
C ASP A 160 20.54 -8.18 2.24
N GLN A 161 20.44 -6.89 2.60
CA GLN A 161 21.57 -5.96 2.42
C GLN A 161 22.71 -6.14 3.42
N LYS A 162 22.43 -6.73 4.59
CA LYS A 162 23.47 -7.05 5.57
C LYS A 162 23.98 -8.46 5.27
N ARG A 163 25.28 -8.60 5.01
CA ARG A 163 25.94 -9.90 4.74
C ARG A 163 25.75 -10.96 5.83
N GLN A 164 25.29 -10.56 7.01
CA GLN A 164 25.00 -11.44 8.15
C GLN A 164 23.56 -11.97 8.15
N ASN A 165 22.66 -11.37 7.36
CA ASN A 165 21.28 -11.81 7.27
C ASN A 165 21.17 -13.07 6.39
N PRO A 166 20.20 -13.95 6.67
CA PRO A 166 19.91 -15.07 5.79
C PRO A 166 19.48 -14.59 4.40
N GLU A 167 19.68 -15.43 3.37
CA GLU A 167 19.20 -15.13 2.03
C GLU A 167 17.72 -14.76 2.04
N LEU A 168 17.34 -13.82 1.17
CA LEU A 168 15.98 -13.29 1.07
C LEU A 168 14.89 -14.37 1.02
N MET A 169 15.10 -15.42 0.23
CA MET A 169 14.11 -16.50 0.09
C MET A 169 13.95 -17.33 1.37
N ALA A 170 15.00 -17.47 2.18
CA ALA A 170 14.90 -18.11 3.48
C ALA A 170 14.07 -17.25 4.45
N GLN A 171 14.33 -15.94 4.47
CA GLN A 171 13.56 -14.99 5.28
C GLN A 171 12.07 -14.97 4.91
N VAL A 172 11.74 -14.95 3.61
CA VAL A 172 10.36 -14.99 3.12
C VAL A 172 9.67 -16.30 3.52
N ARG A 173 10.36 -17.44 3.46
CA ARG A 173 9.80 -18.74 3.92
C ARG A 173 9.50 -18.74 5.42
N THR A 174 10.42 -18.23 6.24
CA THR A 174 10.21 -18.09 7.69
C THR A 174 9.00 -17.21 7.99
N LEU A 175 8.92 -16.04 7.35
CA LEU A 175 7.81 -15.11 7.55
C LEU A 175 6.47 -15.68 7.06
N LYS A 176 6.46 -16.44 5.96
CA LYS A 176 5.26 -17.14 5.48
C LYS A 176 4.74 -18.17 6.48
N ALA A 177 5.63 -19.00 7.02
CA ALA A 177 5.25 -19.99 8.04
C ALA A 177 4.69 -19.28 9.28
N PHE A 178 5.41 -18.26 9.76
CA PHE A 178 4.98 -17.46 10.90
C PHE A 178 3.62 -16.78 10.70
N ALA A 179 3.37 -16.22 9.51
CA ALA A 179 2.08 -15.62 9.16
C ALA A 179 0.94 -16.64 9.29
N GLY A 180 1.12 -17.83 8.72
CA GLY A 180 0.15 -18.93 8.78
C GLY A 180 -0.14 -19.37 10.21
N ASP A 181 0.91 -19.63 11.00
CA ASP A 181 0.80 -20.14 12.37
C ASP A 181 0.13 -19.14 13.32
N ARG A 182 0.45 -17.85 13.18
CA ARG A 182 -0.08 -16.77 14.03
C ARG A 182 -1.37 -16.16 13.48
N GLY A 183 -1.72 -16.45 12.23
CA GLY A 183 -2.78 -15.78 11.50
C GLY A 183 -2.54 -14.28 11.35
N LEU A 184 -1.31 -13.88 11.04
CA LEU A 184 -0.99 -12.50 10.67
C LEU A 184 -1.14 -12.31 9.16
N ILE A 185 -1.47 -11.10 8.73
CA ILE A 185 -1.52 -10.74 7.31
C ILE A 185 -0.23 -9.98 7.00
N LEU A 186 0.67 -10.56 6.21
CA LEU A 186 1.94 -9.93 5.86
C LEU A 186 1.86 -9.29 4.48
N VAL A 187 2.17 -8.01 4.39
CA VAL A 187 2.21 -7.22 3.15
C VAL A 187 3.64 -6.79 2.88
N PHE A 188 4.26 -7.37 1.87
CA PHE A 188 5.60 -7.04 1.43
C PHE A 188 5.58 -5.99 0.34
N ILE A 189 6.36 -4.93 0.51
CA ILE A 189 6.57 -3.94 -0.54
C ILE A 189 7.76 -4.36 -1.40
N SER A 190 7.55 -4.38 -2.72
CA SER A 190 8.56 -4.73 -3.72
C SER A 190 8.56 -3.74 -4.89
N GLN A 191 9.74 -3.44 -5.43
CA GLN A 191 9.98 -2.48 -6.50
C GLN A 191 10.22 -3.30 -7.72
N ILE A 192 9.45 -2.99 -8.74
CA ILE A 192 9.59 -3.63 -10.03
C ILE A 192 10.72 -2.93 -10.77
N ASP A 193 11.65 -3.71 -11.29
CA ASP A 193 12.76 -3.20 -12.08
C ASP A 193 12.25 -2.48 -13.33
N ARG A 194 12.96 -1.45 -13.79
CA ARG A 194 12.57 -0.68 -14.99
C ARG A 194 12.67 -1.51 -16.26
N SER A 195 13.53 -2.53 -16.30
CA SER A 195 13.70 -3.46 -17.41
C SER A 195 12.54 -4.45 -17.56
N TYR A 196 11.70 -4.60 -16.54
CA TYR A 196 10.51 -5.44 -16.63
C TYR A 196 9.42 -4.74 -17.46
N ASP A 197 9.12 -5.31 -18.63
CA ASP A 197 8.02 -4.92 -19.52
C ASP A 197 6.95 -6.04 -19.52
N PRO A 198 5.79 -5.83 -18.87
CA PRO A 198 4.75 -6.85 -18.67
C PRO A 198 3.85 -7.08 -19.90
#